data_AF-T1F748-F1
#
_entry.id   AF-T1F748-F1
#
_cell.length_a   1.000
_cell.length_b   1.000
_cell.length_c   1.000
_cell.angle_alpha   90.00
_cell.angle_beta   90.00
_cell.angle_gamma   90.00
#
_symmetry.space_group_name_H-M   'P 1'
#
loop_
_entity.id
_entity.type
_entity.pdbx_description
1 polymer ?
#
loop_
_entity_poly.entity_id
_entity_poly.type
_entity_poly.pdbx_seq_one_letter_code
_entity_poly.pdbx_strand_id
1 'polypeptide(L)'
;MSTSAVENTKPTNSTSESPASCEEVNYFDYLDYAVVKDAPLDSHLMTMDEEFNSSFERRMSKIVDTPELKFVQDGDELYKVIKIFQRVAQQMGSEWEPVFLDLVKNHKKEVVEAELKHLETHKPILRGYRALMVWKELAGSLFHMAKLVDALKVNKMEDIAQEVLFMLYDKVQPQLKQVNIKPKQSSIRRKRIDVSELDKEPIDNKVLLLIAKKLASEWKKLGEVLGTDENELKEIENQVGALHEKSFKILWSWKEEAKKSNPESCISDLKTALTKMNRKDVVDECFGDKK
;
A
#
# COMPACT_ATOMS: atom_id res chain seq x y z
N MET A 1 73.01 -29.51 26.45
CA MET A 1 73.84 -28.56 25.69
C MET A 1 72.95 -27.98 24.60
N SER A 2 72.75 -26.70 24.36
CA SER A 2 73.06 -25.40 24.97
C SER A 2 72.61 -24.41 23.90
N THR A 3 71.89 -23.32 24.28
CA THR A 3 71.95 -21.94 23.71
C THR A 3 71.60 -21.74 22.21
N SER A 4 70.93 -20.72 21.68
CA SER A 4 70.49 -19.34 22.03
C SER A 4 69.48 -18.92 20.92
N ALA A 5 68.42 -18.11 21.06
CA ALA A 5 68.24 -16.74 21.58
C ALA A 5 68.94 -15.61 20.77
N VAL A 6 68.18 -14.80 20.01
CA VAL A 6 68.43 -13.37 19.59
C VAL A 6 67.07 -12.80 19.12
N GLU A 7 66.38 -11.93 19.87
CA GLU A 7 66.40 -10.43 19.89
C GLU A 7 65.82 -9.75 18.62
N ASN A 8 64.64 -9.11 18.72
CA ASN A 8 64.37 -7.69 19.06
C ASN A 8 64.63 -6.70 17.91
N THR A 9 63.59 -5.94 17.52
CA THR A 9 63.61 -4.46 17.57
C THR A 9 62.27 -3.83 17.13
N LYS A 10 61.85 -2.88 17.95
CA LYS A 10 60.76 -1.90 17.80
C LYS A 10 61.37 -0.61 17.24
N PRO A 11 60.60 0.26 16.55
CA PRO A 11 60.85 1.68 16.67
C PRO A 11 59.61 2.44 17.14
N THR A 12 59.82 3.17 18.22
CA THR A 12 59.08 4.34 18.69
C THR A 12 59.38 5.53 17.77
N ASN A 13 58.38 6.36 17.45
CA ASN A 13 58.63 7.77 17.17
C ASN A 13 57.51 8.62 17.76
N SER A 14 57.92 9.39 18.77
CA SER A 14 57.24 10.49 19.42
C SER A 14 57.90 11.78 18.92
N THR A 15 57.12 12.74 18.45
CA THR A 15 57.58 14.12 18.28
C THR A 15 56.51 15.05 18.85
N SER A 16 56.97 15.87 19.78
CA SER A 16 56.29 16.80 20.67
C SER A 16 56.18 18.21 20.08
N GLU A 17 55.08 18.89 20.44
CA GLU A 17 54.92 20.31 20.83
C GLU A 17 55.26 21.43 19.81
N SER A 18 54.29 22.22 19.29
CA SER A 18 53.55 23.39 19.86
C SER A 18 54.41 24.69 19.93
N PRO A 19 53.91 25.96 19.91
CA PRO A 19 52.52 26.46 19.97
C PRO A 19 52.19 27.71 19.07
N ALA A 20 50.95 28.19 19.23
CA ALA A 20 50.47 29.59 19.14
C ALA A 20 50.06 30.20 17.78
N SER A 21 48.75 30.34 17.60
CA SER A 21 48.12 31.65 17.35
C SER A 21 46.62 31.57 17.64
N CYS A 22 46.19 32.25 18.70
CA CYS A 22 44.79 32.48 19.02
C CYS A 22 44.24 33.53 18.04
N GLU A 23 43.36 33.14 17.13
CA GLU A 23 42.47 34.07 16.44
C GLU A 23 41.13 34.08 17.17
N GLU A 24 40.79 35.24 17.71
CA GLU A 24 39.47 35.55 18.27
C GLU A 24 38.44 35.52 17.14
N VAL A 25 37.65 34.44 17.09
CA VAL A 25 36.49 34.37 16.20
C VAL A 25 35.27 34.87 16.96
N ASN A 26 34.74 36.00 16.50
CA ASN A 26 33.56 36.70 16.99
C ASN A 26 32.37 35.75 17.22
N TYR A 27 32.00 35.59 18.48
CA TYR A 27 30.89 34.74 18.94
C TYR A 27 29.61 35.57 19.11
N PHE A 28 29.17 36.27 18.06
CA PHE A 28 27.93 37.06 18.09
C PHE A 28 27.37 37.24 16.67
N ASP A 29 26.97 36.16 16.00
CA ASP A 29 26.14 36.28 14.77
C ASP A 29 25.33 35.02 14.40
N TYR A 30 24.88 34.23 15.38
CA TYR A 30 24.04 33.05 15.13
C TYR A 30 22.77 33.05 15.98
N LEU A 31 21.93 34.05 15.78
CA LEU A 31 20.52 34.01 16.17
C LEU A 31 19.66 34.55 15.02
N ASP A 32 19.68 33.82 13.91
CA ASP A 32 18.63 33.91 12.89
C ASP A 32 18.21 32.48 12.48
N TYR A 33 17.82 31.69 13.49
CA TYR A 33 17.02 30.49 13.25
C TYR A 33 15.62 30.95 12.86
N ALA A 34 15.47 31.15 11.55
CA ALA A 34 14.20 31.29 10.90
C ALA A 34 13.18 30.31 11.49
N VAL A 35 12.01 30.85 11.79
CA VAL A 35 10.77 30.13 12.05
C VAL A 35 10.49 29.23 10.84
N VAL A 36 11.04 28.01 10.86
CA VAL A 36 10.62 26.93 9.96
C VAL A 36 9.23 26.57 10.43
N LYS A 37 8.23 27.12 9.75
CA LYS A 37 6.85 26.68 9.87
C LYS A 37 6.86 25.17 9.61
N ASP A 38 6.55 24.39 10.64
CA ASP A 38 6.25 22.98 10.52
C ASP A 38 5.15 22.82 9.46
N ALA A 39 5.55 22.50 8.23
CA ALA A 39 4.62 21.95 7.28
C ALA A 39 4.13 20.63 7.90
N PRO A 40 2.82 20.43 8.06
CA PRO A 40 2.30 19.25 8.72
C PRO A 40 2.83 18.02 7.95
N LEU A 41 3.52 17.15 8.67
CA LEU A 41 4.13 15.91 8.15
C LEU A 41 3.14 15.08 7.30
N ASP A 42 1.84 15.23 7.58
CA ASP A 42 0.73 14.64 6.82
C ASP A 42 0.62 15.14 5.37
N SER A 43 0.93 16.40 5.09
CA SER A 43 0.92 16.95 3.72
C SER A 43 2.03 16.32 2.86
N HIS A 44 3.19 16.04 3.47
CA HIS A 44 4.28 15.38 2.78
C HIS A 44 3.99 13.88 2.53
N LEU A 45 3.30 13.20 3.46
CA LEU A 45 2.88 11.81 3.25
C LEU A 45 1.77 11.70 2.19
N MET A 46 0.82 12.64 2.17
CA MET A 46 -0.24 12.70 1.15
C MET A 46 0.32 12.94 -0.26
N THR A 47 1.26 13.87 -0.40
CA THR A 47 1.92 14.14 -1.69
C THR A 47 2.75 12.96 -2.18
N MET A 48 3.37 12.20 -1.27
CA MET A 48 4.09 10.97 -1.63
C MET A 48 3.17 9.84 -2.11
N ASP A 49 2.00 9.67 -1.48
CA ASP A 49 1.01 8.67 -1.91
C ASP A 49 0.37 9.06 -3.26
N GLU A 50 0.09 10.35 -3.47
CA GLU A 50 -0.38 10.88 -4.76
C GLU A 50 0.66 10.71 -5.87
N GLU A 51 1.94 11.01 -5.63
CA GLU A 51 3.00 10.81 -6.62
C GLU A 51 3.21 9.31 -6.93
N PHE A 52 3.12 8.45 -5.93
CA PHE A 52 3.23 7.00 -6.10
C PHE A 52 2.07 6.46 -6.95
N ASN A 53 0.83 6.83 -6.63
CA ASN A 53 -0.36 6.41 -7.38
C ASN A 53 -0.38 7.00 -8.79
N SER A 54 -0.01 8.27 -8.95
CA SER A 54 0.04 8.93 -10.27
C SER A 54 1.13 8.34 -11.18
N SER A 55 2.30 8.02 -10.62
CA SER A 55 3.40 7.38 -11.36
C SER A 55 3.07 5.93 -11.72
N PHE A 56 2.31 5.25 -10.86
CA PHE A 56 1.81 3.90 -11.09
C PHE A 56 0.74 3.89 -12.18
N GLU A 57 -0.30 4.73 -12.08
CA GLU A 57 -1.35 4.85 -13.09
C GLU A 57 -0.82 5.29 -14.45
N ARG A 58 0.13 6.24 -14.49
CA ARG A 58 0.75 6.69 -15.73
C ARG A 58 1.57 5.58 -16.41
N ARG A 59 2.15 4.65 -15.64
CA ARG A 59 2.83 3.46 -16.18
C ARG A 59 1.84 2.39 -16.61
N MET A 60 0.79 2.17 -15.84
CA MET A 60 -0.27 1.21 -16.16
C MET A 60 -1.05 1.62 -17.42
N SER A 61 -1.37 2.91 -17.57
CA SER A 61 -2.05 3.45 -18.76
C SER A 61 -1.22 3.28 -20.04
N LYS A 62 0.11 3.39 -19.95
CA LYS A 62 1.01 3.17 -21.10
C LYS A 62 1.11 1.70 -21.53
N ILE A 63 0.86 0.76 -20.62
CA ILE A 63 0.89 -0.68 -20.93
C ILE A 63 -0.40 -1.09 -21.66
N VAL A 64 -1.53 -0.44 -21.36
CA VAL A 64 -2.86 -0.74 -21.93
C VAL A 64 -2.95 -0.38 -23.43
N ASP A 65 -2.16 0.58 -23.92
CA ASP A 65 -2.21 1.04 -25.32
C ASP A 65 -1.29 0.25 -26.28
N THR A 66 -0.56 -0.75 -25.81
CA THR A 66 0.31 -1.59 -26.66
C THR A 66 -0.50 -2.73 -27.32
N PRO A 67 -0.74 -2.72 -28.65
CA PRO A 67 -1.68 -3.65 -29.29
C PRO A 67 -1.24 -5.13 -29.34
N GLU A 68 0.02 -5.42 -29.01
CA GLU A 68 0.60 -6.78 -29.06
C GLU A 68 0.48 -7.56 -27.74
N LEU A 69 -0.03 -6.94 -26.67
CA LEU A 69 -0.28 -7.60 -25.38
C LEU A 69 -1.79 -7.71 -25.12
N LYS A 70 -2.49 -8.45 -25.98
CA LYS A 70 -3.87 -8.88 -25.70
C LYS A 70 -3.90 -9.99 -24.65
N PHE A 71 -3.38 -9.71 -23.46
CA PHE A 71 -3.66 -10.45 -22.22
C PHE A 71 -4.82 -9.75 -21.49
N VAL A 72 -5.99 -9.64 -22.14
CA VAL A 72 -7.19 -9.00 -21.57
C VAL A 72 -8.00 -10.02 -20.73
N GLN A 73 -7.33 -10.92 -20.00
CA GLN A 73 -7.99 -11.87 -19.08
C GLN A 73 -7.44 -11.86 -17.64
N ASP A 74 -6.36 -11.13 -17.33
CA ASP A 74 -5.63 -11.33 -16.06
C ASP A 74 -5.52 -10.11 -15.13
N GLY A 75 -6.54 -9.25 -15.11
CA GLY A 75 -6.62 -8.19 -14.09
C GLY A 75 -6.57 -8.77 -12.66
N ASP A 76 -7.26 -9.89 -12.46
CA ASP A 76 -7.29 -10.61 -11.18
C ASP A 76 -5.95 -11.28 -10.84
N GLU A 77 -5.25 -11.85 -11.83
CA GLU A 77 -3.94 -12.45 -11.61
C GLU A 77 -2.88 -11.41 -11.28
N LEU A 78 -2.87 -10.28 -11.98
CA LEU A 78 -1.93 -9.20 -11.70
C LEU A 78 -2.15 -8.64 -10.28
N TYR A 79 -3.39 -8.39 -9.88
CA TYR A 79 -3.71 -7.95 -8.53
C TYR A 79 -3.24 -8.96 -7.48
N LYS A 80 -3.44 -10.25 -7.74
CA LYS A 80 -2.97 -11.34 -6.87
C LYS A 80 -1.44 -11.35 -6.76
N VAL A 81 -0.71 -11.21 -7.87
CA VAL A 81 0.75 -11.10 -7.89
C VAL A 81 1.24 -9.92 -7.07
N ILE A 82 0.65 -8.73 -7.27
CA ILE A 82 1.01 -7.52 -6.52
C ILE A 82 0.78 -7.73 -5.02
N LYS A 83 -0.35 -8.31 -4.63
CA LYS A 83 -0.68 -8.60 -3.23
C LYS A 83 0.32 -9.58 -2.60
N ILE A 84 0.71 -10.62 -3.33
CA ILE A 84 1.74 -11.56 -2.90
C ILE A 84 3.07 -10.83 -2.72
N PHE A 85 3.50 -10.02 -3.70
CA PHE A 85 4.76 -9.29 -3.63
C PHE A 85 4.83 -8.33 -2.44
N GLN A 86 3.76 -7.58 -2.18
CA GLN A 86 3.67 -6.70 -1.01
C GLN A 86 3.82 -7.50 0.29
N ARG A 87 3.15 -8.65 0.37
CA ARG A 87 3.18 -9.51 1.56
C ARG A 87 4.56 -10.12 1.79
N VAL A 88 5.21 -10.61 0.74
CA VAL A 88 6.57 -11.19 0.79
C VAL A 88 7.58 -10.10 1.16
N ALA A 89 7.54 -8.95 0.49
CA ALA A 89 8.44 -7.83 0.78
C ALA A 89 8.34 -7.36 2.24
N GLN A 90 7.13 -7.27 2.78
CA GLN A 90 6.91 -6.91 4.18
C GLN A 90 7.55 -7.92 5.15
N GLN A 91 7.53 -9.21 4.83
CA GLN A 91 8.08 -10.26 5.69
C GLN A 91 9.60 -10.42 5.55
N MET A 92 10.15 -10.21 4.35
CA MET A 92 11.61 -10.25 4.13
C MET A 92 12.34 -9.10 4.82
N GLY A 93 11.72 -7.92 4.91
CA GLY A 93 12.35 -6.74 5.53
C GLY A 93 13.63 -6.34 4.79
N SER A 94 14.76 -6.28 5.52
CA SER A 94 16.08 -5.97 4.96
C SER A 94 16.73 -7.13 4.20
N GLU A 95 16.27 -8.37 4.40
CA GLU A 95 16.89 -9.59 3.85
C GLU A 95 16.43 -9.91 2.41
N TRP A 96 16.00 -8.89 1.64
CA TRP A 96 15.43 -9.10 0.30
C TRP A 96 16.49 -9.40 -0.77
N GLU A 97 17.72 -8.94 -0.56
CA GLU A 97 18.78 -8.97 -1.58
C GLU A 97 19.21 -10.39 -1.99
N PRO A 98 19.46 -11.34 -1.06
CA PRO A 98 19.80 -12.71 -1.43
C PRO A 98 18.70 -13.42 -2.24
N VAL A 99 17.44 -13.12 -1.94
CA VAL A 99 16.28 -13.67 -2.68
C VAL A 99 16.24 -13.11 -4.09
N PHE A 100 16.44 -11.80 -4.24
CA PHE A 100 16.50 -11.16 -5.55
C PHE A 100 17.64 -11.73 -6.41
N LEU A 101 18.84 -11.87 -5.85
CA LEU A 101 20.00 -12.43 -6.54
C LEU A 101 19.75 -13.87 -7.04
N ASP A 102 19.10 -14.73 -6.25
CA ASP A 102 18.76 -16.08 -6.69
C ASP A 102 17.72 -16.07 -7.82
N LEU A 103 16.76 -15.13 -7.77
CA LEU A 103 15.73 -14.95 -8.79
C LEU A 103 16.26 -14.50 -10.15
N VAL A 104 17.34 -13.70 -10.16
CA VAL A 104 17.95 -13.14 -11.37
C VAL A 104 19.28 -13.80 -11.76
N LYS A 105 19.62 -14.95 -11.17
CA LYS A 105 20.91 -15.65 -11.41
C LYS A 105 21.17 -16.04 -12.87
N ASN A 106 20.13 -16.10 -13.69
CA ASN A 106 20.22 -16.43 -15.13
C ASN A 106 20.34 -15.19 -16.03
N HIS A 107 20.30 -13.98 -15.45
CA HIS A 107 20.41 -12.72 -16.18
C HIS A 107 21.86 -12.27 -16.27
N LYS A 108 22.16 -11.41 -17.26
CA LYS A 108 23.50 -10.83 -17.42
C LYS A 108 23.89 -10.03 -16.18
N LYS A 109 25.13 -10.24 -15.71
CA LYS A 109 25.64 -9.64 -14.47
C LYS A 109 25.55 -8.11 -14.48
N GLU A 110 25.84 -7.48 -15.62
CA GLU A 110 25.83 -6.02 -15.77
C GLU A 110 24.43 -5.43 -15.57
N VAL A 111 23.39 -6.16 -16.01
CA VAL A 111 21.99 -5.75 -15.83
C VAL A 111 21.61 -5.84 -14.35
N VAL A 112 21.99 -6.93 -13.70
CA VAL A 112 21.69 -7.15 -12.27
C VAL A 112 22.36 -6.08 -11.39
N GLU A 113 23.62 -5.75 -11.67
CA GLU A 113 24.36 -4.71 -10.93
C GLU A 113 23.74 -3.31 -11.12
N ALA A 114 23.31 -2.98 -12.34
CA ALA A 114 22.64 -1.71 -12.61
C ALA A 114 21.31 -1.59 -11.84
N GLU A 115 20.52 -2.65 -11.81
CA GLU A 115 19.24 -2.69 -11.08
C GLU A 115 19.45 -2.65 -9.56
N LEU A 116 20.45 -3.36 -9.01
CA LEU A 116 20.79 -3.28 -7.59
C LEU A 116 21.13 -1.85 -7.18
N LYS A 117 21.97 -1.17 -7.96
CA LYS A 117 22.31 0.24 -7.72
C LYS A 117 21.08 1.13 -7.77
N HIS A 118 20.13 0.85 -8.67
CA HIS A 118 18.86 1.58 -8.72
C HIS A 118 17.97 1.30 -7.50
N LEU A 119 17.92 0.06 -7.02
CA LEU A 119 17.15 -0.32 -5.82
C LEU A 119 17.67 0.36 -4.55
N GLU A 120 18.98 0.57 -4.43
CA GLU A 120 19.58 1.27 -3.28
C GLU A 120 19.08 2.72 -3.13
N THR A 121 18.69 3.37 -4.22
CA THR A 121 18.14 4.74 -4.19
C THR A 121 16.77 4.85 -3.52
N HIS A 122 16.08 3.71 -3.35
CA HIS A 122 14.74 3.68 -2.76
C HIS A 122 14.79 3.56 -1.23
N LYS A 123 13.71 4.03 -0.57
CA LYS A 123 13.51 3.87 0.88
C LYS A 123 13.66 2.39 1.27
N PRO A 124 14.38 2.06 2.37
CA PRO A 124 14.67 0.68 2.76
C PRO A 124 13.45 -0.25 2.78
N ILE A 125 12.31 0.25 3.26
CA ILE A 125 11.04 -0.50 3.38
C ILE A 125 10.48 -0.91 2.01
N LEU A 126 10.78 -0.16 0.95
CA LEU A 126 10.27 -0.41 -0.40
C LEU A 126 11.21 -1.25 -1.27
N ARG A 127 12.46 -1.46 -0.84
CA ARG A 127 13.49 -2.12 -1.67
C ARG A 127 13.09 -3.55 -2.03
N GLY A 128 12.62 -4.34 -1.07
CA GLY A 128 12.17 -5.71 -1.34
C GLY A 128 11.00 -5.79 -2.31
N TYR A 129 10.02 -4.89 -2.20
CA TYR A 129 8.89 -4.85 -3.14
C TYR A 129 9.34 -4.45 -4.54
N ARG A 130 10.19 -3.42 -4.64
CA ARG A 130 10.75 -2.98 -5.93
C ARG A 130 11.60 -4.06 -6.58
N ALA A 131 12.42 -4.78 -5.81
CA ALA A 131 13.23 -5.89 -6.30
C ALA A 131 12.36 -6.99 -6.93
N LEU A 132 11.24 -7.36 -6.30
CA LEU A 132 10.31 -8.34 -6.86
C LEU A 132 9.62 -7.84 -8.14
N MET A 133 9.28 -6.55 -8.21
CA MET A 133 8.73 -5.94 -9.42
C MET A 133 9.73 -5.94 -10.57
N VAL A 134 10.98 -5.53 -10.31
CA VAL A 134 12.08 -5.58 -11.30
C VAL A 134 12.31 -7.00 -11.76
N TRP A 135 12.32 -7.98 -10.86
CA TRP A 135 12.42 -9.40 -11.24
C TRP A 135 11.28 -9.83 -12.18
N LYS A 136 10.03 -9.45 -11.87
CA LYS A 136 8.88 -9.74 -12.75
C LYS A 136 9.06 -9.12 -14.14
N GLU A 137 9.53 -7.88 -14.21
CA GLU A 137 9.79 -7.18 -15.47
C GLU A 137 10.92 -7.86 -16.26
N LEU A 138 12.05 -8.18 -15.61
CA LEU A 138 13.18 -8.89 -16.21
C LEU A 138 12.83 -10.32 -16.65
N ALA A 139 11.90 -10.98 -15.98
CA ALA A 139 11.46 -12.32 -16.33
C ALA A 139 10.52 -12.33 -17.54
N GLY A 140 9.75 -11.26 -17.77
CA GLY A 140 8.82 -11.14 -18.89
C GLY A 140 7.86 -12.32 -18.97
N SER A 141 7.84 -13.01 -20.12
CA SER A 141 7.00 -14.21 -20.33
C SER A 141 7.46 -15.45 -19.55
N LEU A 142 8.69 -15.46 -19.01
CA LEU A 142 9.23 -16.55 -18.19
C LEU A 142 8.93 -16.37 -16.68
N PHE A 143 8.08 -15.40 -16.36
CA PHE A 143 7.64 -15.11 -15.01
C PHE A 143 6.75 -16.24 -14.47
N HIS A 144 7.21 -16.88 -13.40
CA HIS A 144 6.47 -17.92 -12.71
C HIS A 144 6.66 -17.79 -11.20
N MET A 145 5.56 -17.77 -10.45
CA MET A 145 5.60 -17.62 -9.00
C MET A 145 6.29 -18.78 -8.28
N ALA A 146 6.33 -19.97 -8.90
CA ALA A 146 7.09 -21.11 -8.37
C ALA A 146 8.58 -20.79 -8.16
N LYS A 147 9.19 -19.98 -9.04
CA LYS A 147 10.60 -19.55 -8.89
C LYS A 147 10.80 -18.69 -7.64
N LEU A 148 9.82 -17.87 -7.27
CA LEU A 148 9.87 -17.09 -6.02
C LEU A 148 9.84 -18.02 -4.80
N VAL A 149 8.96 -19.01 -4.82
CA VAL A 149 8.88 -20.01 -3.75
C VAL A 149 10.22 -20.74 -3.62
N ASP A 150 10.80 -21.21 -4.72
CA ASP A 150 12.10 -21.89 -4.70
C ASP A 150 13.22 -21.00 -4.15
N ALA A 151 13.29 -19.74 -4.59
CA ALA A 151 14.27 -18.77 -4.10
C ALA A 151 14.11 -18.49 -2.60
N LEU A 152 12.88 -18.38 -2.09
CA LEU A 152 12.63 -18.21 -0.66
C LEU A 152 13.11 -19.42 0.15
N LYS A 153 12.90 -20.65 -0.35
CA LYS A 153 13.37 -21.88 0.30
C LYS A 153 14.89 -21.99 0.34
N VAL A 154 15.56 -21.67 -0.77
CA VAL A 154 17.04 -21.64 -0.84
C VAL A 154 17.62 -20.67 0.20
N ASN A 155 16.95 -19.54 0.42
CA ASN A 155 17.33 -18.54 1.41
C ASN A 155 16.78 -18.81 2.83
N LYS A 156 16.32 -20.04 3.12
CA LYS A 156 15.82 -20.48 4.44
C LYS A 156 14.60 -19.70 4.96
N MET A 157 13.82 -19.10 4.06
CA MET A 157 12.57 -18.38 4.38
C MET A 157 11.34 -19.27 4.15
N GLU A 158 11.35 -20.48 4.72
CA GLU A 158 10.30 -21.50 4.47
C GLU A 158 8.91 -21.01 4.88
N ASP A 159 8.79 -20.28 5.99
CA ASP A 159 7.51 -19.74 6.46
C ASP A 159 6.87 -18.79 5.43
N ILE A 160 7.70 -17.93 4.82
CA ILE A 160 7.25 -17.00 3.76
C ILE A 160 6.89 -17.79 2.49
N ALA A 161 7.67 -18.80 2.14
CA ALA A 161 7.40 -19.65 0.98
C ALA A 161 6.05 -20.39 1.10
N GLN A 162 5.74 -20.91 2.29
CA GLN A 162 4.45 -21.56 2.57
C GLN A 162 3.28 -20.57 2.49
N GLU A 163 3.44 -19.35 2.99
CA GLU A 163 2.44 -18.29 2.87
C GLU A 163 2.16 -17.95 1.38
N VAL A 164 3.21 -17.86 0.55
CA VAL A 164 3.04 -17.62 -0.90
C VAL A 164 2.28 -18.76 -1.56
N LEU A 165 2.61 -20.01 -1.24
CA LEU A 165 1.87 -21.18 -1.73
C LEU A 165 0.41 -21.12 -1.30
N PHE A 166 0.14 -20.82 -0.03
CA PHE A 166 -1.23 -20.66 0.47
C PHE A 166 -2.00 -19.61 -0.34
N MET A 167 -1.44 -18.40 -0.53
CA MET A 167 -2.07 -17.35 -1.32
C MET A 167 -2.29 -17.75 -2.79
N LEU A 168 -1.43 -18.59 -3.36
CA LEU A 168 -1.60 -19.09 -4.73
C LEU A 168 -2.73 -20.11 -4.83
N TYR A 169 -2.86 -21.03 -3.87
CA TYR A 169 -3.80 -22.15 -3.91
C TYR A 169 -5.08 -21.95 -3.10
N ASP A 170 -5.29 -20.78 -2.49
CA ASP A 170 -6.44 -20.45 -1.62
C ASP A 170 -7.83 -20.67 -2.29
N LYS A 171 -7.88 -20.80 -3.62
CA LYS A 171 -9.12 -21.18 -4.34
C LYS A 171 -9.50 -22.66 -4.18
N VAL A 172 -8.65 -23.53 -3.64
CA VAL A 172 -8.84 -25.00 -3.69
C VAL A 172 -9.32 -25.60 -2.37
N GLN A 173 -9.24 -24.90 -1.22
CA GLN A 173 -9.74 -25.47 0.04
C GLN A 173 -10.53 -24.50 0.92
N PRO A 174 -11.84 -24.32 0.64
CA PRO A 174 -12.78 -23.75 1.60
C PRO A 174 -12.97 -24.61 2.87
N GLN A 175 -12.44 -25.84 2.89
CA GLN A 175 -12.87 -26.89 3.82
C GLN A 175 -11.80 -27.32 4.83
N LEU A 176 -10.53 -26.92 4.67
CA LEU A 176 -9.47 -27.34 5.59
C LEU A 176 -8.84 -26.15 6.33
N LYS A 177 -9.41 -25.96 7.52
CA LYS A 177 -8.72 -25.69 8.77
C LYS A 177 -8.54 -24.23 9.17
N GLN A 178 -9.38 -23.86 10.14
CA GLN A 178 -8.91 -23.39 11.45
C GLN A 178 -7.74 -24.28 11.94
N VAL A 179 -6.51 -24.03 11.48
CA VAL A 179 -5.32 -24.53 12.18
C VAL A 179 -5.07 -23.56 13.31
N ASN A 180 -5.15 -24.08 14.52
CA ASN A 180 -4.96 -23.39 15.78
C ASN A 180 -3.48 -22.99 15.96
N ILE A 181 -2.98 -22.07 15.14
CA ILE A 181 -1.67 -21.44 15.33
C ILE A 181 -1.88 -20.36 16.39
N LYS A 182 -1.56 -20.67 17.66
CA LYS A 182 -1.52 -19.68 18.73
C LYS A 182 -0.52 -18.58 18.33
N PRO A 183 -0.96 -17.33 18.09
CA PRO A 183 -0.03 -16.25 17.82
C PRO A 183 0.77 -15.98 19.09
N LYS A 184 2.10 -15.97 19.00
CA LYS A 184 2.94 -15.43 20.06
C LYS A 184 2.57 -13.95 20.22
N GLN A 185 1.93 -13.63 21.34
CA GLN A 185 1.48 -12.29 21.67
C GLN A 185 2.68 -11.35 21.79
N SER A 186 2.88 -10.48 20.80
CA SER A 186 3.50 -9.20 21.05
C SER A 186 2.50 -8.38 21.87
N SER A 187 2.94 -7.95 23.05
CA SER A 187 2.16 -7.24 24.06
C SER A 187 1.81 -5.81 23.61
N ILE A 188 0.97 -5.69 22.59
CA ILE A 188 0.24 -4.47 22.28
C ILE A 188 -1.21 -4.77 22.66
N ARG A 189 -1.64 -4.26 23.83
CA ARG A 189 -3.04 -4.25 24.26
C ARG A 189 -3.85 -3.42 23.26
N ARG A 190 -4.23 -4.01 22.14
CA ARG A 190 -5.40 -3.55 21.39
C ARG A 190 -6.60 -3.97 22.23
N LYS A 191 -7.36 -2.98 22.72
CA LYS A 191 -8.70 -3.20 23.27
C LYS A 191 -9.41 -4.12 22.29
N ARG A 192 -9.76 -5.33 22.73
CA ARG A 192 -10.62 -6.22 21.97
C ARG A 192 -11.95 -5.48 21.85
N ILE A 193 -12.23 -4.96 20.67
CA ILE A 193 -13.56 -4.51 20.30
C ILE A 193 -14.42 -5.77 20.33
N ASP A 194 -15.50 -5.71 21.09
CA ASP A 194 -16.47 -6.80 21.21
C ASP A 194 -17.09 -7.02 19.82
N VAL A 195 -16.78 -8.17 19.22
CA VAL A 195 -17.14 -8.50 17.82
C VAL A 195 -18.66 -8.75 17.67
N SER A 196 -19.40 -8.71 18.78
CA SER A 196 -20.87 -8.82 18.80
C SER A 196 -21.62 -7.52 18.45
N GLU A 197 -20.93 -6.37 18.33
CA GLU A 197 -21.54 -5.09 17.88
C GLU A 197 -21.42 -4.82 16.37
N LEU A 198 -20.76 -5.68 15.59
CA LEU A 198 -20.46 -5.44 14.16
C LEU A 198 -21.59 -5.82 13.19
N ASP A 199 -22.66 -6.49 13.65
CA ASP A 199 -23.78 -6.92 12.79
C ASP A 199 -24.88 -5.85 12.64
N LYS A 200 -24.61 -4.60 13.06
CA LYS A 200 -25.53 -3.46 12.95
C LYS A 200 -24.98 -2.33 12.09
N GLU A 201 -24.09 -2.59 11.14
CA GLU A 201 -23.73 -1.55 10.18
C GLU A 201 -24.94 -1.21 9.28
N PRO A 202 -25.46 0.03 9.27
CA PRO A 202 -26.81 0.27 8.75
C PRO A 202 -26.95 0.10 7.23
N ILE A 203 -25.88 0.15 6.43
CA ILE A 203 -25.91 -0.04 4.97
C ILE A 203 -24.53 -0.52 4.51
N ASP A 204 -24.43 -1.66 3.81
CA ASP A 204 -23.15 -2.13 3.24
C ASP A 204 -22.66 -1.15 2.15
N ASN A 205 -21.36 -0.87 2.14
CA ASN A 205 -20.68 -0.04 1.15
C ASN A 205 -20.88 -0.56 -0.28
N LYS A 206 -21.06 -1.88 -0.44
CA LYS A 206 -21.38 -2.50 -1.74
C LYS A 206 -22.73 -2.02 -2.28
N VAL A 207 -23.72 -1.87 -1.41
CA VAL A 207 -25.06 -1.37 -1.78
C VAL A 207 -24.97 0.09 -2.21
N LEU A 208 -24.24 0.92 -1.47
CA LEU A 208 -24.01 2.32 -1.87
C LEU A 208 -23.31 2.43 -3.23
N LEU A 209 -22.31 1.58 -3.49
CA LEU A 209 -21.62 1.57 -4.77
C LEU A 209 -22.54 1.15 -5.93
N LEU A 210 -23.44 0.20 -5.70
CA LEU A 210 -24.43 -0.23 -6.69
C LEU A 210 -25.40 0.92 -7.02
N ILE A 211 -25.93 1.58 -6.00
CA ILE A 211 -26.80 2.75 -6.14
C ILE A 211 -26.07 3.87 -6.90
N ALA A 212 -24.82 4.15 -6.54
CA ALA A 212 -23.99 5.18 -7.17
C ALA A 212 -23.80 4.94 -8.67
N LYS A 213 -23.58 3.68 -9.07
CA LYS A 213 -23.45 3.30 -10.49
C LYS A 213 -24.75 3.48 -11.27
N LYS A 214 -25.90 3.26 -10.64
CA LYS A 214 -27.24 3.36 -11.27
C LYS A 214 -27.76 4.80 -11.34
N LEU A 215 -27.36 5.65 -10.41
CA LEU A 215 -27.74 7.06 -10.40
C LEU A 215 -26.82 7.90 -11.27
N ALA A 216 -25.50 7.67 -11.23
CA ALA A 216 -24.43 8.33 -12.00
C ALA A 216 -24.69 9.79 -12.40
N SER A 217 -25.53 10.06 -13.40
CA SER A 217 -25.93 11.41 -13.84
C SER A 217 -26.86 12.18 -12.89
N GLU A 218 -27.60 11.50 -12.01
CA GLU A 218 -28.63 12.10 -11.14
C GLU A 218 -28.16 12.36 -9.70
N TRP A 219 -26.86 12.18 -9.45
CA TRP A 219 -26.24 12.33 -8.14
C TRP A 219 -26.54 13.68 -7.45
N LYS A 220 -26.57 14.78 -8.20
CA LYS A 220 -26.83 16.12 -7.67
C LYS A 220 -28.24 16.26 -7.08
N LYS A 221 -29.25 15.76 -7.82
CA LYS A 221 -30.65 15.70 -7.34
C LYS A 221 -30.78 14.82 -6.10
N LEU A 222 -30.03 13.71 -6.04
CA LEU A 222 -30.02 12.85 -4.86
C LEU A 222 -29.48 13.59 -3.64
N GLY A 223 -28.36 14.30 -3.79
CA GLY A 223 -27.80 15.12 -2.71
C GLY A 223 -28.77 16.19 -2.20
N GLU A 224 -29.45 16.89 -3.11
CA GLU A 224 -30.49 17.87 -2.75
C GLU A 224 -31.63 17.24 -1.94
N VAL A 225 -32.12 16.06 -2.35
CA VAL A 225 -33.20 15.35 -1.64
C VAL A 225 -32.74 14.79 -0.29
N LEU A 226 -31.46 14.42 -0.17
CA LEU A 226 -30.84 13.97 1.08
C LEU A 226 -30.43 15.13 2.00
N GLY A 227 -30.58 16.38 1.57
CA GLY A 227 -30.26 17.56 2.36
C GLY A 227 -28.76 17.86 2.45
N THR A 228 -27.96 17.39 1.49
CA THR A 228 -26.54 17.74 1.36
C THR A 228 -26.38 19.24 1.10
N ASP A 229 -25.41 19.88 1.76
CA ASP A 229 -25.16 21.31 1.62
C ASP A 229 -24.79 21.69 0.18
N GLU A 230 -25.28 22.84 -0.29
CA GLU A 230 -25.05 23.28 -1.67
C GLU A 230 -23.56 23.52 -1.96
N ASN A 231 -22.77 23.92 -0.95
CA ASN A 231 -21.32 24.10 -1.12
C ASN A 231 -20.62 22.74 -1.29
N GLU A 232 -21.03 21.71 -0.54
CA GLU A 232 -20.51 20.36 -0.69
C GLU A 232 -20.85 19.79 -2.08
N LEU A 233 -22.06 20.03 -2.59
CA LEU A 233 -22.43 19.63 -3.95
C LEU A 233 -21.56 20.31 -5.01
N LYS A 234 -21.26 21.60 -4.87
CA LYS A 234 -20.36 22.34 -5.77
C LYS A 234 -18.93 21.83 -5.70
N GLU A 235 -18.45 21.49 -4.50
CA GLU A 235 -17.11 20.92 -4.31
C GLU A 235 -16.98 19.57 -5.04
N ILE A 236 -17.97 18.69 -4.89
CA ILE A 236 -18.01 17.39 -5.58
C ILE A 236 -18.16 17.57 -7.10
N GLU A 237 -18.91 18.58 -7.54
CA GLU A 237 -19.06 18.93 -8.96
C GLU A 237 -17.71 19.30 -9.59
N ASN A 238 -16.89 20.09 -8.87
CA ASN A 238 -15.58 20.56 -9.33
C ASN A 238 -14.48 19.49 -9.28
N GLN A 239 -14.68 18.38 -8.56
CA GLN A 239 -13.71 17.29 -8.51
C GLN A 239 -13.60 16.57 -9.86
N VAL A 240 -12.37 16.26 -10.26
CA VAL A 240 -12.08 15.41 -11.42
C VAL A 240 -12.36 13.96 -11.02
N GLY A 241 -13.29 13.32 -11.71
CA GLY A 241 -13.70 11.95 -11.40
C GLY A 241 -14.91 11.52 -12.22
N ALA A 242 -15.15 10.22 -12.25
CA ALA A 242 -16.31 9.66 -12.94
C ALA A 242 -17.60 10.00 -12.19
N LEU A 243 -18.72 10.09 -12.93
CA LEU A 243 -20.02 10.45 -12.35
C LEU A 243 -20.46 9.53 -11.19
N HIS A 244 -20.14 8.24 -11.28
CA HIS A 244 -20.46 7.29 -10.22
C HIS A 244 -19.61 7.50 -8.95
N GLU A 245 -18.38 8.01 -9.07
CA GLU A 245 -17.54 8.34 -7.91
C GLU A 245 -18.12 9.54 -7.17
N LYS A 246 -18.58 10.56 -7.92
CA LYS A 246 -19.31 11.71 -7.36
C LYS A 246 -20.59 11.27 -6.64
N SER A 247 -21.36 10.37 -7.26
CA SER A 247 -22.55 9.79 -6.64
C SER A 247 -22.22 8.99 -5.38
N PHE A 248 -21.13 8.23 -5.39
CA PHE A 248 -20.71 7.48 -4.22
C PHE A 248 -20.26 8.40 -3.09
N LYS A 249 -19.57 9.50 -3.40
CA LYS A 249 -19.12 10.49 -2.43
C LYS A 249 -20.29 11.14 -1.68
N ILE A 250 -21.34 11.56 -2.39
CA ILE A 250 -22.58 12.07 -1.75
C ILE A 250 -23.18 11.02 -0.81
N LEU A 251 -23.36 9.79 -1.31
CA LEU A 251 -23.95 8.71 -0.52
C LEU A 251 -23.12 8.37 0.71
N TRP A 252 -21.80 8.45 0.60
CA TRP A 252 -20.88 8.25 1.71
C TRP A 252 -20.98 9.37 2.74
N SER A 253 -20.88 10.63 2.32
CA SER A 253 -21.04 11.80 3.20
C SER A 253 -22.36 11.76 3.95
N TRP A 254 -23.47 11.50 3.23
CA TRP A 254 -24.79 11.36 3.83
C TRP A 254 -24.84 10.21 4.85
N LYS A 255 -24.28 9.03 4.53
CA LYS A 255 -24.24 7.88 5.46
C LYS A 255 -23.48 8.22 6.75
N GLU A 256 -22.35 8.91 6.63
CA GLU A 256 -21.55 9.30 7.80
C GLU A 256 -22.27 10.35 8.67
N GLU A 257 -23.02 11.26 8.07
CA GLU A 257 -23.83 12.23 8.82
C GLU A 257 -25.06 11.57 9.46
N ALA A 258 -25.74 10.69 8.73
CA ALA A 258 -26.92 9.97 9.22
C ALA A 258 -26.56 9.01 10.38
N LYS A 259 -25.37 8.41 10.37
CA LYS A 259 -24.84 7.62 11.51
C LYS A 259 -24.74 8.43 12.80
N LYS A 260 -24.41 9.72 12.73
CA LYS A 260 -24.30 10.59 13.93
C LYS A 260 -25.67 10.91 14.52
N SER A 261 -26.69 11.04 13.67
CA SER A 261 -28.03 11.45 14.07
C SER A 261 -28.92 10.27 14.45
N ASN A 262 -29.11 9.29 13.55
CA ASN A 262 -29.97 8.13 13.79
C ASN A 262 -29.64 6.96 12.84
N PRO A 263 -28.83 5.97 13.29
CA PRO A 263 -28.40 4.86 12.44
C PRO A 263 -29.54 3.93 12.01
N GLU A 264 -30.63 3.83 12.78
CA GLU A 264 -31.74 2.93 12.47
C GLU A 264 -32.64 3.46 11.34
N SER A 265 -32.64 4.79 11.12
CA SER A 265 -33.46 5.45 10.08
C SER A 265 -32.76 5.57 8.71
N CYS A 266 -31.45 5.33 8.63
CA CYS A 266 -30.68 5.55 7.40
C CYS A 266 -31.28 4.84 6.18
N ILE A 267 -31.67 3.56 6.32
CA ILE A 267 -32.23 2.79 5.20
C ILE A 267 -33.57 3.38 4.74
N SER A 268 -34.46 3.73 5.68
CA SER A 268 -35.78 4.28 5.36
C SER A 268 -35.66 5.64 4.68
N ASP A 269 -34.71 6.47 5.12
CA ASP A 269 -34.48 7.80 4.56
C ASP A 269 -33.96 7.70 3.12
N LEU A 270 -33.01 6.79 2.87
CA LEU A 270 -32.50 6.55 1.52
C LEU A 270 -33.57 5.98 0.59
N LYS A 271 -34.38 5.01 1.05
CA LYS A 271 -35.53 4.48 0.28
C LYS A 271 -36.52 5.58 -0.07
N THR A 272 -36.80 6.46 0.89
CA THR A 272 -37.72 7.59 0.70
C THR A 272 -37.16 8.59 -0.32
N ALA A 273 -35.87 8.92 -0.23
CA ALA A 273 -35.20 9.80 -1.18
C ALA A 273 -35.21 9.25 -2.61
N LEU A 274 -34.85 7.98 -2.79
CA LEU A 274 -34.89 7.32 -4.10
C LEU A 274 -36.32 7.25 -4.68
N THR A 275 -37.31 7.00 -3.81
CA THR A 275 -38.73 6.99 -4.23
C THR A 275 -39.20 8.38 -4.65
N LYS A 276 -38.78 9.45 -3.96
CA LYS A 276 -39.08 10.85 -4.33
C LYS A 276 -38.47 11.23 -5.68
N MET A 277 -37.30 10.68 -6.00
CA MET A 277 -36.65 10.84 -7.31
C MET A 277 -37.27 9.97 -8.41
N ASN A 278 -38.34 9.24 -8.13
CA ASN A 278 -38.97 8.29 -9.04
C ASN A 278 -38.05 7.13 -9.46
N ARG A 279 -37.06 6.78 -8.64
CA ARG A 279 -36.10 5.69 -8.86
C ARG A 279 -36.45 4.43 -8.06
N LYS A 280 -37.71 3.99 -8.18
CA LYS A 280 -38.20 2.74 -7.54
C LYS A 280 -37.48 1.50 -8.08
N ASP A 281 -37.02 1.56 -9.33
CA ASP A 281 -36.18 0.54 -9.97
C ASP A 281 -34.94 0.22 -9.14
N VAL A 282 -34.24 1.24 -8.65
CA VAL A 282 -33.02 1.09 -7.84
C VAL A 282 -33.36 0.56 -6.45
N VAL A 283 -34.49 0.98 -5.88
CA VAL A 283 -34.94 0.51 -4.57
C VAL A 283 -35.23 -0.99 -4.60
N ASP A 284 -35.99 -1.46 -5.59
CA ASP A 284 -36.34 -2.87 -5.74
C ASP A 284 -35.11 -3.73 -6.03
N GLU A 285 -34.15 -3.23 -6.83
CA GLU A 285 -32.92 -3.96 -7.14
C GLU A 285 -31.96 -4.05 -5.94
N CYS A 286 -31.81 -2.97 -5.17
CA CYS A 286 -30.84 -2.88 -4.09
C CYS A 286 -31.37 -3.38 -2.74
N PHE A 287 -32.68 -3.27 -2.52
CA PHE A 287 -33.33 -3.59 -1.24
C PHE A 287 -34.54 -4.52 -1.36
N GLY A 288 -34.87 -5.00 -2.56
CA GLY A 288 -35.92 -5.98 -2.72
C GLY A 288 -35.52 -7.30 -2.07
N ASP A 289 -36.46 -7.90 -1.35
CA ASP A 289 -36.32 -9.27 -0.87
C ASP A 289 -36.17 -10.16 -2.12
N LYS A 290 -34.98 -10.73 -2.31
CA LYS A 290 -34.77 -11.75 -3.33
C LYS A 290 -35.69 -12.92 -3.00
N LYS A 291 -36.83 -12.99 -3.69
CA LYS A 291 -37.72 -14.15 -3.67
C LYS A 291 -37.03 -15.37 -4.27
#